data_AF-A0A0A9DDI3-F1
#
_entry.id   AF-A0A0A9DDI3-F1
#
_cell.length_a   1.000
_cell.length_b   1.000
_cell.length_c   1.000
_cell.angle_alpha   90.00
_cell.angle_beta   90.00
_cell.angle_gamma   90.00
#
_symmetry.space_group_name_H-M   'P 1'
#
loop_
_entity.id
_entity.type
_entity.pdbx_description
1 polymer ?
#
loop_
_entity_poly.entity_id
_entity_poly.type
_entity_poly.pdbx_seq_one_letter_code
_entity_poly.pdbx_strand_id
1 'polypeptide(L)'
;MFLESCFPSSYILIDRHPCCHDPSHVVTHRIQASITEFAASLCRCTFQRKTSRWTDILMVLNSVVSQEIMFQIHSKCSLTEPYVAHVIGESLYGDAVIFVGNSMVIRDLDMFGKGWLDYTTNGNNAMMCHFSDFIGTIVSGNRGASGVDGLLSTAIGFAVGSN
;
A
#
# COMPACT_ATOMS: atom_id res chain seq x y z
N MET A 1 10.69 14.75 10.34
CA MET A 1 10.36 13.83 9.23
C MET A 1 10.96 14.35 7.94
N PHE A 2 11.34 13.53 6.94
CA PHE A 2 12.06 13.98 5.73
C PHE A 2 11.39 15.19 5.04
N LEU A 3 10.05 15.19 4.94
CA LEU A 3 9.27 16.29 4.34
C LEU A 3 9.31 17.59 5.15
N GLU A 4 9.54 17.53 6.47
CA GLU A 4 9.73 18.72 7.31
C GLU A 4 11.13 19.32 7.17
N SER A 5 12.11 18.53 6.71
CA SER A 5 13.46 19.01 6.39
C SER A 5 13.64 19.35 4.91
N CYS A 6 12.76 18.83 4.06
CA CYS A 6 12.81 18.95 2.60
C CYS A 6 11.39 19.18 2.07
N PHE A 7 10.92 20.43 2.19
CA PHE A 7 9.58 20.80 1.74
C PHE A 7 9.50 20.86 0.21
N PRO A 8 8.56 20.13 -0.42
CA PRO A 8 8.31 20.31 -1.85
C PRO A 8 7.67 21.69 -2.10
N SER A 9 7.92 22.28 -3.26
CA SER A 9 7.25 23.52 -3.67
C SER A 9 5.74 23.34 -3.84
N SER A 10 5.28 22.11 -4.08
CA SER A 10 3.87 21.76 -4.17
C SER A 10 3.63 20.38 -3.57
N TYR A 11 2.78 20.34 -2.54
CA TYR A 11 2.22 19.11 -1.98
C TYR A 11 0.70 19.18 -2.10
N ILE A 12 0.15 18.35 -2.99
CA ILE A 12 -1.28 18.31 -3.30
C ILE A 12 -1.90 17.11 -2.58
N LEU A 13 -2.87 17.39 -1.69
CA LEU A 13 -3.68 16.37 -1.03
C LEU A 13 -5.09 16.35 -1.65
N ILE A 14 -5.55 15.15 -2.02
CA ILE A 14 -6.90 14.91 -2.54
C ILE A 14 -7.66 14.05 -1.53
N ASP A 15 -8.76 14.57 -1.00
CA ASP A 15 -9.59 13.86 -0.03
C ASP A 15 -11.06 14.30 -0.16
N ARG A 16 -11.99 13.36 -0.01
CA ARG A 16 -13.44 13.59 -0.11
C ARG A 16 -14.00 14.37 1.09
N HIS A 17 -13.41 14.17 2.27
CA HIS A 17 -13.91 14.78 3.50
C HIS A 17 -13.44 16.25 3.60
N PRO A 18 -14.14 17.16 4.28
CA PRO A 18 -13.64 18.52 4.56
C PRO A 18 -12.56 18.59 5.67
N CYS A 19 -12.26 17.48 6.35
CA CYS A 19 -11.32 17.50 7.49
C CYS A 19 -9.89 17.70 7.02
N CYS A 20 -9.11 18.40 7.85
CA CYS A 20 -7.69 18.60 7.64
C CYS A 20 -6.89 17.47 8.30
N HIS A 21 -6.60 16.41 7.55
CA HIS A 21 -5.68 15.36 7.95
C HIS A 21 -4.26 15.71 7.47
N ASP A 22 -3.64 16.69 8.15
CA ASP A 22 -2.25 17.12 7.86
C ASP A 22 -1.49 17.36 9.17
N PRO A 23 -1.04 16.31 9.88
CA PRO A 23 -0.38 16.44 11.17
C PRO A 23 0.93 17.23 11.13
N SER A 24 1.64 17.20 10.00
CA SER A 24 2.91 17.92 9.83
C SER A 24 2.73 19.33 9.24
N HIS A 25 1.49 19.73 8.92
CA HIS A 25 1.16 21.05 8.37
C HIS A 25 1.96 21.42 7.10
N VAL A 26 2.17 20.44 6.21
CA VAL A 26 3.02 20.58 5.01
C VAL A 26 2.25 20.60 3.69
N VAL A 27 0.94 20.36 3.72
CA VAL A 27 0.10 20.36 2.52
C VAL A 27 -0.05 21.79 2.00
N THR A 28 0.30 22.02 0.73
CA THR A 28 0.19 23.36 0.11
C THR A 28 -1.09 23.55 -0.68
N HIS A 29 -1.65 22.47 -1.23
CA HIS A 29 -2.90 22.51 -1.98
C HIS A 29 -3.79 21.36 -1.51
N ARG A 30 -5.04 21.69 -1.16
CA ARG A 30 -6.03 20.70 -0.80
C ARG A 30 -7.18 20.74 -1.80
N ILE A 31 -7.48 19.60 -2.40
CA ILE A 31 -8.57 19.45 -3.36
C ILE A 31 -9.62 18.53 -2.74
N GLN A 32 -10.82 19.06 -2.52
CA GLN A 32 -11.94 18.28 -2.02
C GLN A 32 -12.66 17.62 -3.20
N ALA A 33 -12.34 16.35 -3.46
CA ALA A 33 -12.94 15.56 -4.54
C ALA A 33 -12.78 14.07 -4.25
N SER A 34 -13.58 13.22 -4.92
CA SER A 34 -13.26 11.81 -4.97
C SER A 34 -12.02 11.54 -5.85
N ILE A 35 -11.25 10.50 -5.49
CA ILE A 35 -10.12 10.03 -6.32
C ILE A 35 -10.58 9.76 -7.75
N THR A 36 -11.77 9.18 -7.93
CA THR A 36 -12.40 8.89 -9.22
C THR A 36 -12.69 10.14 -10.04
N GLU A 37 -13.32 11.17 -9.44
CA GLU A 37 -13.61 12.43 -10.13
C GLU A 37 -12.33 13.19 -10.46
N PHE A 38 -11.37 13.21 -9.54
CA PHE A 38 -10.08 13.86 -9.73
C PHE A 38 -9.29 13.18 -10.86
N ALA A 39 -9.17 11.85 -10.83
CA ALA A 39 -8.50 11.08 -11.88
C ALA A 39 -9.19 11.27 -13.24
N ALA A 40 -10.53 11.20 -13.32
CA ALA A 40 -11.27 11.45 -14.56
C ALA A 40 -11.06 12.87 -15.10
N SER A 41 -10.85 13.84 -14.22
CA SER A 41 -10.51 15.22 -14.61
C SER A 41 -9.09 15.33 -15.14
N LEU A 42 -8.12 14.63 -14.52
CA LEU A 42 -6.75 14.55 -15.03
C LEU A 42 -6.67 13.85 -16.40
N CYS A 43 -7.42 12.77 -16.62
CA CYS A 43 -7.43 12.05 -17.90
C CYS A 43 -7.95 12.90 -19.08
N ARG A 44 -8.74 13.94 -18.80
CA ARG A 44 -9.21 14.91 -19.80
C ARG A 44 -8.17 15.96 -20.17
N CYS A 45 -7.11 16.09 -19.38
CA CYS A 45 -6.00 17.00 -19.62
C CYS A 45 -4.90 16.29 -20.42
N THR A 46 -4.35 16.99 -21.41
CA THR A 46 -3.15 16.51 -22.11
C THR A 46 -1.90 16.93 -21.35
N PHE A 47 -1.25 15.97 -20.69
CA PHE A 47 0.06 16.19 -20.08
C PHE A 47 1.16 15.67 -20.99
N GLN A 48 2.25 16.41 -21.12
CA GLN A 48 3.46 15.85 -21.70
C GLN A 48 4.01 14.80 -20.73
N ARG A 49 4.02 13.54 -21.17
CA ARG A 49 4.62 12.43 -20.42
C ARG A 49 6.13 12.67 -20.34
N LYS A 50 6.59 13.24 -19.24
CA LYS A 50 8.02 13.31 -18.94
C LYS A 50 8.44 11.95 -18.40
N THR A 51 9.14 11.16 -19.20
CA THR A 51 9.92 10.03 -18.67
C THR A 51 11.02 10.62 -17.79
N SER A 52 10.89 10.43 -16.48
CA SER A 52 11.89 10.90 -15.54
C SER A 52 12.86 9.76 -15.25
N ARG A 53 14.17 10.04 -15.31
CA ARG A 53 15.22 9.16 -14.79
C ARG A 53 14.94 8.75 -13.33
N TRP A 54 14.16 9.54 -12.60
CA TRP A 54 13.67 9.22 -11.26
C TRP A 54 12.86 7.93 -11.19
N THR A 55 12.03 7.65 -12.19
CA THR A 55 11.22 6.41 -12.20
C THR A 55 12.15 5.21 -12.23
N ASP A 56 13.12 5.20 -13.14
CA ASP A 56 14.10 4.12 -13.27
C ASP A 56 14.95 3.98 -11.99
N ILE A 57 15.40 5.09 -11.41
CA ILE A 57 16.15 5.09 -10.15
C ILE A 57 15.32 4.46 -9.03
N LEU A 58 14.06 4.87 -8.86
CA LEU A 58 13.20 4.36 -7.80
C LEU A 58 12.88 2.87 -8.00
N MET A 59 12.66 2.43 -9.24
CA MET A 59 12.47 1.01 -9.55
C MET A 59 13.71 0.17 -9.22
N VAL A 60 14.91 0.65 -9.58
CA VAL A 60 16.18 -0.03 -9.25
C VAL A 60 16.39 -0.08 -7.74
N LEU A 61 16.23 1.04 -7.04
CA LEU A 61 16.36 1.09 -5.58
C LEU A 61 15.37 0.13 -4.88
N ASN A 62 14.11 0.16 -5.31
CA ASN A 62 13.09 -0.74 -4.78
C ASN A 62 13.45 -2.21 -5.00
N SER A 63 13.96 -2.56 -6.19
CA SER A 63 14.41 -3.92 -6.52
C SER A 63 15.57 -4.38 -5.63
N VAL A 64 16.62 -3.55 -5.49
CA VAL A 64 17.79 -3.87 -4.67
C VAL A 64 17.41 -4.04 -3.20
N VAL A 65 16.59 -3.14 -2.65
CA VAL A 65 16.10 -3.24 -1.27
C VAL A 65 15.24 -4.50 -1.09
N SER A 66 14.36 -4.80 -2.04
CA SER A 66 13.51 -6.00 -1.97
C SER A 66 14.35 -7.28 -1.98
N GLN A 67 15.42 -7.34 -2.79
CA GLN A 67 16.34 -8.49 -2.83
C GLN A 67 17.09 -8.66 -1.50
N GLU A 68 17.60 -7.57 -0.92
CA GLU A 68 18.30 -7.62 0.36
C GLU A 68 17.36 -8.04 1.50
N ILE A 69 16.13 -7.50 1.53
CA ILE A 69 15.09 -7.93 2.48
C ILE A 69 14.85 -9.43 2.37
N MET A 70 14.68 -9.95 1.15
CA MET A 70 14.49 -11.38 0.90
C MET A 70 15.64 -12.21 1.44
N PHE A 71 16.87 -11.82 1.11
CA PHE A 71 18.07 -12.49 1.58
C PHE A 71 18.14 -12.54 3.10
N GLN A 72 17.90 -11.41 3.77
CA GLN A 72 17.96 -11.31 5.22
C GLN A 72 16.85 -12.13 5.91
N ILE A 73 15.62 -12.09 5.38
CA ILE A 73 14.48 -12.86 5.91
C ILE A 73 14.76 -14.36 5.86
N HIS A 74 15.37 -14.85 4.78
CA HIS A 74 15.71 -16.27 4.63
C HIS A 74 17.05 -16.68 5.25
N SER A 75 17.90 -15.73 5.65
CA SER A 75 19.22 -16.02 6.24
C SER A 75 19.16 -16.67 7.63
N LYS A 76 18.02 -16.55 8.32
CA LYS A 76 17.82 -17.07 9.67
C LYS A 76 16.88 -18.27 9.66
N CYS A 77 17.33 -19.40 10.18
CA CYS A 77 16.49 -20.57 10.43
C CYS A 77 15.69 -20.44 11.75
N SER A 78 14.99 -19.32 11.95
CA SER A 78 14.13 -19.10 13.12
C SER A 78 12.90 -18.28 12.76
N LEU A 79 11.81 -18.45 13.51
CA LEU A 79 10.61 -17.62 13.36
C LEU A 79 10.92 -16.20 13.83
N THR A 80 10.79 -15.22 12.94
CA THR A 80 11.00 -13.79 13.25
C THR A 80 9.78 -12.99 12.80
N GLU A 81 9.52 -11.82 13.41
CA GLU A 81 8.39 -10.96 13.02
C GLU A 81 8.41 -10.60 11.51
N PRO A 82 9.56 -10.20 10.91
CA PRO A 82 9.65 -9.97 9.46
C PRO A 82 9.35 -11.21 8.62
N TYR A 83 9.83 -12.38 9.04
CA TYR A 83 9.57 -13.64 8.34
C TYR A 83 8.08 -14.00 8.36
N VAL A 84 7.42 -13.86 9.52
CA VAL A 84 5.98 -14.11 9.65
C VAL A 84 5.19 -13.13 8.77
N ALA A 85 5.50 -11.83 8.81
CA ALA A 85 4.86 -10.84 7.97
C ALA A 85 5.02 -11.14 6.47
N HIS A 86 6.20 -11.58 6.07
CA HIS A 86 6.49 -11.97 4.68
C HIS A 86 5.67 -13.18 4.23
N VAL A 87 5.74 -14.28 4.97
CA VAL A 87 5.07 -15.55 4.63
C VAL A 87 3.55 -15.39 4.67
N ILE A 88 3.01 -14.62 5.62
CA ILE A 88 1.58 -14.29 5.63
C ILE A 88 1.22 -13.55 4.35
N GLY A 89 1.95 -12.48 3.98
CA GLY A 89 1.70 -11.75 2.74
C GLY A 89 1.74 -12.63 1.50
N GLU A 90 2.73 -13.53 1.41
CA GLU A 90 2.79 -14.52 0.32
C GLU A 90 1.61 -15.47 0.30
N SER A 91 1.10 -15.88 1.45
CA SER A 91 0.04 -16.89 1.54
C SER A 91 -1.36 -16.35 1.20
N LEU A 92 -1.51 -15.04 1.01
CA LEU A 92 -2.80 -14.41 0.68
C LEU A 92 -3.06 -14.48 -0.82
N TYR A 93 -3.89 -15.45 -1.23
CA TYR A 93 -4.33 -15.64 -2.61
C TYR A 93 -5.86 -15.71 -2.71
N GLY A 94 -6.41 -15.29 -3.86
CA GLY A 94 -7.85 -15.37 -4.14
C GLY A 94 -8.69 -14.40 -3.30
N ASP A 95 -9.80 -14.89 -2.76
CA ASP A 95 -10.77 -14.10 -1.98
C ASP A 95 -10.37 -13.94 -0.50
N ALA A 96 -9.09 -14.18 -0.17
CA ALA A 96 -8.59 -13.99 1.18
C ALA A 96 -8.69 -12.51 1.59
N VAL A 97 -9.08 -12.29 2.85
CA VAL A 97 -9.06 -10.97 3.49
C VAL A 97 -8.20 -11.02 4.73
N ILE A 98 -7.50 -9.93 5.04
CA ILE A 98 -6.64 -9.84 6.22
C ILE A 98 -7.03 -8.63 7.08
N PHE A 99 -7.19 -8.89 8.38
CA PHE A 99 -7.26 -7.84 9.38
C PHE A 99 -5.93 -7.74 10.11
N VAL A 100 -5.35 -6.55 10.15
CA VAL A 100 -4.02 -6.32 10.70
C VAL A 100 -4.13 -5.56 12.01
N GLY A 101 -3.56 -6.15 13.06
CA GLY A 101 -3.48 -5.52 14.37
C GLY A 101 -2.59 -4.28 14.38
N ASN A 102 -2.79 -3.39 15.35
CA ASN A 102 -1.93 -2.22 15.54
C ASN A 102 -0.59 -2.60 16.22
N SER A 103 0.28 -1.61 16.46
CA SER A 103 1.65 -1.78 17.00
C SER A 103 2.67 -2.29 15.97
N MET A 104 3.52 -3.26 16.32
CA MET A 104 4.59 -3.77 15.46
C MET A 104 4.04 -4.50 14.23
N VAL A 105 2.97 -5.29 14.38
CA VAL A 105 2.44 -6.14 13.30
C VAL A 105 2.07 -5.35 12.03
N ILE A 106 1.43 -4.18 12.15
CA ILE A 106 1.11 -3.34 10.98
C ILE A 106 2.37 -2.77 10.32
N ARG A 107 3.44 -2.49 11.10
CA ARG A 107 4.71 -1.97 10.58
C ARG A 107 5.51 -3.07 9.90
N ASP A 108 5.51 -4.26 10.48
CA ASP A 108 6.21 -5.41 9.92
C ASP A 108 5.52 -5.85 8.62
N LEU A 109 4.19 -5.83 8.56
CA LEU A 109 3.47 -6.14 7.33
C LEU A 109 3.65 -5.07 6.25
N ASP A 110 3.67 -3.78 6.61
CA ASP A 110 3.95 -2.69 5.67
C ASP A 110 5.37 -2.76 5.09
N MET A 111 6.36 -3.12 5.92
CA MET A 111 7.76 -3.19 5.52
C MET A 111 8.14 -4.49 4.81
N PHE A 112 7.62 -5.64 5.26
CA PHE A 112 8.09 -6.97 4.84
C PHE A 112 7.01 -7.82 4.15
N GLY A 113 5.75 -7.41 4.21
CA GLY A 113 4.65 -8.13 3.58
C GLY A 113 4.69 -8.01 2.06
N LYS A 114 4.41 -9.12 1.36
CA LYS A 114 4.19 -9.11 -0.08
C LYS A 114 2.73 -8.77 -0.38
N GLY A 115 2.46 -7.50 -0.69
CA GLY A 115 1.11 -7.02 -1.06
C GLY A 115 0.81 -7.04 -2.56
N TRP A 116 1.74 -7.53 -3.40
CA TRP A 116 1.61 -7.51 -4.86
C TRP A 116 1.68 -8.93 -5.41
N LEU A 117 0.60 -9.37 -6.06
CA LEU A 117 0.62 -10.55 -6.92
C LEU A 117 1.03 -10.10 -8.32
N ASP A 118 2.17 -10.59 -8.80
CA ASP A 118 2.56 -10.43 -10.19
C ASP A 118 1.78 -11.41 -11.07
N TYR A 119 0.57 -11.03 -11.49
CA TYR A 119 -0.22 -11.81 -12.43
C TYR A 119 0.45 -11.97 -13.81
N THR A 120 1.57 -11.29 -14.09
CA THR A 120 2.29 -11.44 -15.36
C THR A 120 3.13 -12.72 -15.44
N THR A 121 3.41 -13.38 -14.31
CA THR A 121 4.24 -14.60 -14.29
C THR A 121 3.47 -15.90 -14.58
N ASN A 122 2.12 -15.87 -14.58
CA ASN A 122 1.28 -16.96 -15.08
C ASN A 122 0.84 -16.67 -16.52
N GLY A 123 1.69 -17.06 -17.47
CA GLY A 123 1.60 -16.77 -18.92
C GLY A 123 0.37 -17.30 -19.68
N ASN A 124 -0.73 -17.65 -19.01
CA ASN A 124 -1.94 -18.19 -19.65
C ASN A 124 -3.17 -17.26 -19.58
N ASN A 125 -3.11 -16.12 -18.88
CA ASN A 125 -4.28 -15.22 -18.71
C ASN A 125 -4.11 -13.83 -19.35
N ALA A 126 -3.16 -13.66 -20.27
CA ALA A 126 -2.89 -12.38 -20.94
C ALA A 126 -3.90 -11.98 -22.04
N MET A 127 -5.15 -12.44 -21.96
CA MET A 127 -6.14 -12.17 -23.01
C MET A 127 -7.58 -11.90 -22.56
N MET A 128 -7.83 -11.43 -21.33
CA MET A 128 -9.05 -10.66 -21.03
C MET A 128 -8.78 -9.62 -19.94
N CYS A 129 -9.47 -8.47 -20.04
CA CYS A 129 -9.42 -7.28 -19.18
C CYS A 129 -8.40 -6.19 -19.60
N HIS A 130 -8.95 -5.09 -20.11
CA HIS A 130 -8.25 -3.91 -20.65
C HIS A 130 -7.75 -2.94 -19.55
N PHE A 131 -7.82 -3.38 -18.29
CA PHE A 131 -7.15 -2.86 -17.11
C PHE A 131 -6.74 -4.12 -16.34
N SER A 132 -5.47 -4.31 -16.04
CA SER A 132 -5.05 -5.42 -15.17
C SER A 132 -5.72 -5.20 -13.82
N ASP A 133 -6.80 -5.93 -13.55
CA ASP A 133 -7.55 -5.84 -12.30
C ASP A 133 -6.55 -6.08 -11.17
N PHE A 134 -6.34 -5.04 -10.36
CA PHE A 134 -5.54 -5.12 -9.15
C PHE A 134 -6.33 -6.00 -8.16
N ILE A 135 -6.19 -7.31 -8.28
CA ILE A 135 -6.74 -8.27 -7.32
C ILE A 135 -5.67 -8.43 -6.24
N GLY A 136 -5.54 -7.38 -5.43
CA GLY A 136 -4.80 -7.42 -4.17
C GLY A 136 -5.72 -7.90 -3.05
N THR A 137 -5.15 -8.56 -2.05
CA THR A 137 -5.86 -8.95 -0.84
C THR A 137 -6.48 -7.74 -0.15
N ILE A 138 -7.74 -7.86 0.30
CA ILE A 138 -8.39 -6.80 1.07
C ILE A 138 -7.73 -6.76 2.46
N VAL A 139 -7.08 -5.64 2.76
CA VAL A 139 -6.42 -5.37 4.04
C VAL A 139 -7.25 -4.37 4.83
N SER A 140 -7.56 -4.70 6.09
CA SER A 140 -8.26 -3.81 7.02
C SER A 140 -7.53 -3.69 8.35
N GLY A 141 -7.78 -2.61 9.09
CA GLY A 141 -7.18 -2.37 10.40
C GLY A 141 -7.71 -1.10 11.06
N ASN A 142 -7.67 -1.05 12.39
CA ASN A 142 -8.17 0.09 13.17
C ASN A 142 -7.17 1.26 13.17
N ARG A 143 -7.05 1.99 12.05
CA ARG A 143 -6.04 3.05 11.86
C ARG A 143 -6.49 4.46 12.27
N GLY A 144 -7.75 4.64 12.66
CA GLY A 144 -8.28 5.95 13.11
C GLY A 144 -7.59 6.45 14.38
N ALA A 145 -7.84 5.80 15.52
CA ALA A 145 -7.15 6.09 16.79
C ALA A 145 -5.95 5.17 17.06
N SER A 146 -5.75 4.12 16.25
CA SER A 146 -4.64 3.17 16.37
C SER A 146 -4.54 2.41 17.71
N GLY A 147 -5.67 2.25 18.44
CA GLY A 147 -5.75 1.50 19.69
C GLY A 147 -5.58 -0.02 19.52
N VAL A 148 -5.13 -0.71 20.57
CA VAL A 148 -4.95 -2.18 20.59
C VAL A 148 -6.18 -2.92 21.13
N ASP A 149 -7.15 -2.18 21.62
CA ASP A 149 -8.44 -2.66 22.08
C ASP A 149 -9.36 -3.03 20.90
N GLY A 150 -10.24 -4.01 21.13
CA GLY A 150 -11.28 -4.39 20.17
C GLY A 150 -10.80 -5.07 18.87
N LEU A 151 -9.48 -5.28 18.67
CA LEU A 151 -8.92 -5.84 17.44
C LEU A 151 -9.58 -7.17 17.04
N LEU A 152 -9.75 -8.10 17.99
CA LEU A 152 -10.36 -9.40 17.71
C LEU A 152 -11.85 -9.26 17.32
N SER A 153 -12.60 -8.43 18.04
CA SER A 153 -14.01 -8.19 17.75
C SER A 153 -14.19 -7.56 16.36
N THR A 154 -13.35 -6.59 15.99
CA THR A 154 -13.37 -6.00 14.66
C THR A 154 -12.96 -7.00 13.58
N ALA A 155 -11.93 -7.83 13.83
CA ALA A 155 -11.50 -8.85 12.89
C ALA A 155 -12.61 -9.86 12.58
N ILE A 156 -13.34 -10.31 13.61
CA ILE A 156 -14.50 -11.22 13.44
C ILE A 156 -15.59 -10.55 12.61
N GLY A 157 -15.95 -9.30 12.94
CA GLY A 157 -16.95 -8.55 12.17
C GLY A 157 -16.55 -8.33 10.71
N PHE A 158 -15.28 -8.03 10.47
CA PHE A 158 -14.71 -7.89 9.12
C PHE A 158 -14.77 -9.21 8.34
N ALA A 159 -14.41 -10.33 8.96
CA ALA A 159 -14.48 -11.64 8.33
C ALA A 159 -15.92 -12.02 7.96
N VAL A 160 -16.89 -11.79 8.86
CA VAL A 160 -18.31 -12.06 8.58
C VAL A 160 -18.85 -11.18 7.45
N GLY A 161 -18.45 -9.91 7.38
CA GLY A 161 -18.90 -8.97 6.35
C GLY A 161 -18.17 -9.08 5.01
N SER A 162 -17.14 -9.93 4.92
CA SER A 162 -16.35 -10.16 3.71
C SER A 162 -16.74 -11.46 2.98
N ASN A 163 -17.61 -12.28 3.57
CA ASN A 163 -18.29 -13.41 2.92
C ASN A 163 -19.57 -12.94 2.22
#